data_AF-A0AA41S359-F1
#
_entry.id   AF-A0AA41S359-F1
#
_cell.length_a   1.000
_cell.length_b   1.000
_cell.length_c   1.000
_cell.angle_alpha   90.00
_cell.angle_beta   90.00
_cell.angle_gamma   90.00
#
_symmetry.space_group_name_H-M   'P 1'
#
loop_
_entity.id
_entity.type
_entity.pdbx_description
1 polymer ?
#
loop_
_entity_poly.entity_id
_entity_poly.type
_entity_poly.pdbx_seq_one_letter_code
_entity_poly.pdbx_strand_id
1 'polypeptide(L)'
;MSALIARTGRHRQRYENEFRLVAGCIPYRIKKDVEDDTVDCVSRLELLMVSSPDREDLVFPKGGWEDDETMCEAACREALEEAGVKGILDVSSSSCL
;
A
#
# COMPACT_ATOMS: atom_id res chain seq x y z
N MET A 1 5.29 -1.68 24.49
CA MET A 1 4.91 -1.40 23.09
C MET A 1 3.76 -2.32 22.75
N SER A 2 2.61 -1.78 22.34
CA SER A 2 1.50 -2.59 21.83
C SER A 2 1.92 -3.11 20.46
N ALA A 3 1.88 -4.43 20.26
CA ALA A 3 2.13 -5.02 18.95
C ALA A 3 1.00 -4.58 18.00
N LEU A 4 1.36 -4.15 16.79
CA LEU A 4 0.38 -3.99 15.71
C LEU A 4 -0.18 -5.38 15.41
N ILE A 5 -1.48 -5.56 15.63
CA ILE A 5 -2.18 -6.81 15.30
C ILE A 5 -2.80 -6.61 13.93
N ALA A 6 -2.26 -7.30 12.93
CA ALA A 6 -2.83 -7.32 11.60
C ALA A 6 -4.24 -7.92 11.62
N ARG A 7 -5.13 -7.44 10.73
CA ARG A 7 -6.46 -8.05 10.60
C ARG A 7 -6.33 -9.48 10.09
N THR A 8 -7.17 -10.37 10.60
CA THR A 8 -7.17 -11.78 10.22
C THR A 8 -8.57 -12.25 9.85
N GLY A 9 -8.64 -13.20 8.91
CA GLY A 9 -9.89 -13.78 8.43
C GLY A 9 -10.39 -13.14 7.13
N ARG A 10 -11.48 -13.69 6.58
CA ARG A 10 -12.05 -13.27 5.29
C ARG A 10 -13.53 -12.89 5.34
N HIS A 11 -14.14 -13.00 6.52
CA HIS A 11 -15.59 -12.85 6.72
C HIS A 11 -16.16 -11.48 6.35
N ARG A 12 -15.36 -10.41 6.41
CA ARG A 12 -15.78 -9.04 6.09
C ARG A 12 -15.26 -8.53 4.76
N GLN A 13 -14.49 -9.34 4.04
CA GLN A 13 -13.90 -8.92 2.77
C GLN A 13 -15.00 -8.76 1.73
N ARG A 14 -14.89 -7.72 0.91
CA ARG A 14 -15.83 -7.43 -0.17
C ARG A 14 -15.49 -8.27 -1.40
N TYR A 15 -16.54 -8.67 -2.10
CA TYR A 15 -16.46 -9.42 -3.34
C TYR A 15 -17.40 -8.82 -4.38
N GLU A 16 -16.97 -8.77 -5.64
CA GLU A 16 -17.77 -8.38 -6.79
C GLU A 16 -17.67 -9.49 -7.85
N ASN A 17 -18.79 -10.07 -8.25
CA ASN A 17 -18.83 -11.20 -9.20
C ASN A 17 -17.86 -12.34 -8.83
N GLU A 18 -17.82 -12.73 -7.55
CA GLU A 18 -16.89 -13.73 -6.98
C GLU A 18 -15.41 -13.31 -6.94
N PHE A 19 -15.05 -12.13 -7.42
CA PHE A 19 -13.70 -11.59 -7.31
C PHE A 19 -13.51 -10.83 -6.00
N ARG A 20 -12.44 -11.16 -5.26
CA ARG A 20 -12.07 -10.45 -4.03
C ARG A 20 -11.60 -9.04 -4.37
N LEU A 21 -12.23 -8.04 -3.76
CA LEU A 21 -11.79 -6.66 -3.87
C LEU A 21 -10.58 -6.41 -2.99
N VAL A 22 -9.56 -5.77 -3.55
CA VAL A 22 -8.28 -5.50 -2.91
C VAL A 22 -8.02 -4.00 -2.97
N ALA A 23 -7.52 -3.45 -1.86
CA ALA A 23 -7.04 -2.09 -1.78
C ALA A 23 -5.57 -2.09 -1.34
N GLY A 24 -4.81 -1.13 -1.85
CA GLY A 24 -3.39 -0.96 -1.54
C GLY A 24 -2.92 0.41 -1.99
N CYS A 25 -1.65 0.70 -1.77
CA CYS A 25 -1.03 1.93 -2.24
C CYS A 25 0.37 1.67 -2.76
N ILE A 26 0.95 2.66 -3.44
CA ILE A 26 2.34 2.66 -3.86
C ILE A 26 3.07 3.63 -2.92
N PRO A 27 3.72 3.16 -1.85
CA PRO A 27 4.42 4.05 -0.94
C PRO A 27 5.71 4.52 -1.61
N TYR A 28 5.95 5.83 -1.57
CA TYR A 28 7.14 6.42 -2.13
C TYR A 28 7.71 7.52 -1.23
N ARG A 29 9.00 7.83 -1.43
CA ARG A 29 9.64 9.03 -0.89
C ARG A 29 10.60 9.62 -1.92
N ILE A 30 10.85 10.91 -1.80
CA ILE A 30 11.84 11.62 -2.61
C ILE A 30 13.10 11.82 -1.77
N LYS A 31 14.26 11.38 -2.27
CA LYS A 31 15.55 11.66 -1.64
C LYS A 31 15.84 13.17 -1.62
N LYS A 32 16.17 13.69 -0.45
CA LYS A 32 16.47 15.11 -0.22
C LYS A 32 17.95 15.46 -0.43
N ASP A 33 18.85 14.48 -0.40
CA ASP A 33 20.31 14.69 -0.35
C ASP A 33 20.98 14.86 -1.73
N VAL A 34 20.25 15.38 -2.72
CA VAL A 34 20.83 15.72 -4.02
C VAL A 34 20.77 17.25 -4.13
N GLU A 35 21.83 17.91 -3.67
CA GLU A 35 22.08 19.36 -3.90
C GLU A 35 22.31 19.68 -5.39
N ASP A 36 22.25 18.66 -6.25
CA ASP A 36 22.37 18.78 -7.68
C ASP A 36 20.99 18.87 -8.33
N ASP A 37 20.51 20.10 -8.52
CA ASP A 37 19.27 20.42 -9.24
C ASP A 37 19.28 19.94 -10.71
N THR A 38 20.35 19.31 -11.17
CA THR A 38 20.46 18.70 -12.51
C THR A 38 19.96 17.26 -12.57
N VAL A 39 19.69 16.62 -11.43
CA VAL A 39 19.30 15.20 -11.36
C VAL A 39 17.79 15.04 -11.52
N ASP A 40 17.39 14.24 -12.51
CA ASP A 40 15.99 13.95 -12.87
C ASP A 40 15.14 13.46 -11.68
N CYS A 41 13.89 13.90 -11.61
CA CYS A 41 12.99 13.63 -10.49
C CYS A 41 12.72 12.14 -10.27
N VAL A 42 12.71 11.33 -11.34
CA VAL A 42 12.47 9.88 -11.26
C VAL A 42 13.63 9.17 -10.58
N SER A 43 14.87 9.64 -10.79
CA SER A 43 16.05 9.02 -10.18
C SER A 43 16.13 9.21 -8.66
N ARG A 44 15.41 10.22 -8.13
CA ARG A 44 15.30 10.52 -6.69
C ARG A 44 14.12 9.80 -6.03
N LEU A 45 13.26 9.16 -6.81
CA LEU A 45 12.08 8.44 -6.35
C LEU A 45 12.49 7.08 -5.78
N GLU A 46 12.18 6.84 -4.52
CA GLU A 46 12.28 5.51 -3.91
C GLU A 46 10.90 4.96 -3.63
N LEU A 47 10.65 3.74 -4.12
CA LEU A 47 9.43 2.99 -3.87
C LEU A 47 9.66 1.95 -2.77
N LEU A 48 8.62 1.70 -1.97
CA LEU A 48 8.63 0.63 -0.98
C LEU A 48 7.80 -0.54 -1.47
N MET A 49 8.41 -1.73 -1.45
CA MET A 49 7.76 -3.00 -1.75
C MET A 49 8.01 -3.97 -0.59
N VAL A 50 7.11 -4.93 -0.43
CA VAL A 50 7.19 -6.01 0.58
C VAL A 50 7.40 -7.35 -0.12
N SER A 51 8.10 -8.27 0.53
CA SER A 51 8.21 -9.65 0.06
C SER A 51 6.90 -10.39 0.32
N SER A 52 6.38 -11.10 -0.68
CA SER A 52 5.20 -11.95 -0.46
C SER A 52 5.62 -13.25 0.25
N PRO A 53 4.80 -13.77 1.18
CA PRO A 53 4.98 -15.13 1.70
C PRO A 53 5.02 -16.14 0.54
N ASP A 54 5.92 -17.12 0.64
CA ASP A 54 6.01 -18.29 -0.27
C ASP A 54 6.42 -18.00 -1.73
N ARG A 55 6.96 -16.81 -2.02
CA ARG A 55 7.47 -16.45 -3.34
C ARG A 55 8.56 -15.38 -3.25
N GLU A 56 9.45 -15.36 -4.25
CA GLU A 56 10.58 -14.41 -4.31
C GLU A 56 10.21 -13.07 -4.96
N ASP A 57 8.92 -12.79 -5.17
CA ASP A 57 8.51 -11.53 -5.75
C ASP A 57 8.35 -10.42 -4.71
N LEU A 58 8.51 -9.20 -5.19
CA LEU A 58 8.20 -8.00 -4.46
C LEU A 58 6.84 -7.50 -4.92
N VAL A 59 5.99 -7.13 -3.97
CA VAL A 59 4.67 -6.57 -4.22
C VAL A 59 4.52 -5.25 -3.49
N PHE A 60 3.64 -4.39 -4.01
CA PHE A 60 3.19 -3.24 -3.23
C PHE A 60 2.25 -3.68 -2.11
N PRO A 61 2.27 -2.99 -0.95
CA PRO A 61 1.44 -3.34 0.18
C PRO A 61 -0.04 -3.21 -0.19
N LYS A 62 -0.80 -4.28 0.06
CA LYS A 62 -2.20 -4.40 -0.34
C LYS A 62 -2.88 -5.54 0.41
N GLY A 63 -4.20 -5.49 0.49
CA GLY A 63 -4.96 -6.61 1.00
C GLY A 63 -6.46 -6.44 0.81
N GLY A 64 -7.23 -7.24 1.55
CA GLY A 64 -8.68 -7.33 1.30
C GLY A 64 -9.38 -6.06 1.73
N TRP A 65 -10.20 -5.49 0.85
CA TRP A 65 -11.06 -4.38 1.24
C TRP A 65 -12.24 -4.90 2.06
N GLU A 66 -12.38 -4.45 3.30
CA GLU A 66 -13.45 -4.89 4.21
C GLU A 66 -14.72 -4.00 4.16
N ASP A 67 -15.83 -4.50 4.71
CA ASP A 67 -17.13 -3.82 4.67
C ASP A 67 -17.26 -2.59 5.59
N ASP A 68 -16.43 -2.46 6.63
CA ASP A 68 -16.41 -1.34 7.58
C ASP A 68 -15.41 -0.24 7.30
N GLU A 69 -14.77 -0.25 6.14
CA GLU A 69 -13.77 0.74 5.77
C GLU A 69 -14.00 1.24 4.33
N THR A 70 -13.53 2.45 4.05
CA THR A 70 -13.38 2.97 2.69
C THR A 70 -12.17 2.32 2.01
N MET A 71 -12.11 2.39 0.67
CA MET A 71 -10.95 1.89 -0.09
C MET A 71 -9.62 2.56 0.37
N CYS A 72 -9.67 3.85 0.70
CA CYS A 72 -8.50 4.60 1.17
C CYS A 72 -8.08 4.16 2.58
N GLU A 73 -9.04 3.94 3.49
CA GLU A 73 -8.76 3.41 4.82
C GLU A 73 -8.16 2.01 4.75
N ALA A 74 -8.69 1.15 3.87
CA ALA A 74 -8.13 -0.16 3.59
C ALA A 74 -6.69 -0.07 3.09
N ALA A 75 -6.41 0.77 2.09
CA ALA A 75 -5.05 0.97 1.59
C ALA A 75 -4.07 1.45 2.68
N CYS A 76 -4.50 2.40 3.52
CA CYS A 76 -3.70 2.89 4.65
C CYS A 76 -3.46 1.81 5.72
N ARG A 77 -4.47 0.99 6.01
CA ARG A 77 -4.37 -0.13 6.95
C ARG A 77 -3.37 -1.15 6.45
N GLU A 78 -3.47 -1.59 5.20
CA GLU A 78 -2.58 -2.58 4.60
C GLU A 78 -1.13 -2.08 4.52
N ALA A 79 -0.92 -0.79 4.18
CA ALA A 79 0.42 -0.19 4.22
C ALA A 79 1.05 -0.19 5.62
N LEU A 80 0.24 -0.01 6.66
CA LEU A 80 0.70 -0.11 8.04
C LEU A 80 0.97 -1.55 8.46
N GLU A 81 0.09 -2.49 8.11
CA GLU A 81 0.17 -3.90 8.51
C GLU A 81 1.31 -4.64 7.81
N GLU A 82 1.47 -4.48 6.49
CA GLU A 82 2.48 -5.21 5.71
C GLU A 82 3.85 -4.53 5.70
N ALA A 83 3.89 -3.19 5.70
CA ALA A 83 5.11 -2.41 5.50
C ALA A 83 5.49 -1.50 6.68
N GLY A 84 4.61 -1.37 7.70
CA GLY A 84 4.88 -0.53 8.87
C GLY A 84 4.92 0.97 8.59
N VAL A 85 4.37 1.43 7.46
CA VAL A 85 4.45 2.84 7.04
C VAL A 85 3.11 3.57 7.16
N LYS A 86 3.19 4.88 7.37
CA LYS A 86 2.06 5.82 7.32
C LYS A 86 2.47 7.04 6.50
N GLY A 87 1.51 7.66 5.83
CA GLY A 87 1.75 8.83 5.00
C GLY A 87 0.45 9.52 4.58
N ILE A 88 0.59 10.49 3.69
CA ILE A 88 -0.55 11.15 3.04
C ILE A 88 -0.88 10.34 1.80
N LEU A 89 -2.10 9.82 1.74
CA LEU A 89 -2.59 9.14 0.54
C LEU A 89 -3.15 10.19 -0.41
N ASP A 90 -2.49 10.37 -1.54
CA ASP A 90 -3.05 11.18 -2.63
C ASP A 90 -4.04 10.33 -3.42
N VAL A 91 -5.27 10.81 -3.53
CA VAL A 91 -6.38 10.12 -4.21
C VAL A 91 -6.72 10.88 -5.48
N SER A 92 -5.70 11.10 -6.33
CA SER A 92 -5.88 11.67 -7.65
C SER A 92 -6.49 10.61 -8.58
N SER A 93 -7.82 10.45 -8.48
CA SER A 93 -8.72 9.83 -9.46
C SER A 93 -8.29 8.46 -10.04
N SER A 94 -8.84 7.40 -9.44
CA SER A 94 -9.34 6.18 -10.09
C SER A 94 -8.61 5.69 -11.35
N SER A 95 -7.48 4.99 -11.20
CA SER A 95 -7.08 3.97 -12.18
C SER A 95 -7.36 2.59 -11.60
N CYS A 96 -8.64 2.22 -11.60
CA CYS A 96 -8.99 0.80 -11.77
C CYS A 96 -8.47 0.42 -13.17
N LEU A 97 -7.37 -0.35 -13.22
CA LEU A 97 -7.04 -1.16 -14.40
C LEU A 97 -7.75 -2.51 -14.27
#